data_AF-A0A372M8S5-F1
#
_entry.id   AF-A0A372M8S5-F1
#
_cell.length_a   1.000
_cell.length_b   1.000
_cell.length_c   1.000
_cell.angle_alpha   90.00
_cell.angle_beta   90.00
_cell.angle_gamma   90.00
#
_symmetry.space_group_name_H-M   'P 1'
#
loop_
_entity.id
_entity.type
_entity.pdbx_description
1 polymer ?
#
loop_
_entity_poly.entity_id
_entity_poly.type
_entity_poly.pdbx_seq_one_letter_code
_entity_poly.pdbx_strand_id
1 'polypeptide(L)'
;MPESVPESAFGARPAGPAPGAGDIDPDLGPGPAPEAGPRPSVRTARRPSALRGQWPVVAAVALGGALGATARYAAQLLWPTPAGGFPWTTFCVNVAGCAVMGVFMVLLTEVWAAHRLVRPFFGTGVLGGFTTFSTYAVDVERLVDAAEPARGLACLVATPAAALAAVALAAWLTRRALERRSR
;
A
#
# COMPACT_ATOMS: atom_id res chain seq x y z
N MET A 1 12.31 43.17 0.93
CA MET A 1 12.30 43.39 2.40
C MET A 1 11.47 42.27 3.02
N PRO A 2 12.09 41.22 3.60
CA PRO A 2 11.37 40.20 4.34
C PRO A 2 11.21 40.66 5.80
N GLU A 3 9.97 40.89 6.25
CA GLU A 3 9.69 41.14 7.66
C GLU A 3 9.44 39.82 8.42
N SER A 4 10.11 39.77 9.56
CA SER A 4 10.31 38.68 10.50
C SER A 4 9.09 38.36 11.35
N VAL A 5 8.86 37.06 11.56
CA VAL A 5 7.99 36.49 12.59
C VAL A 5 8.64 36.63 13.98
N PRO A 6 7.94 37.07 15.04
CA PRO A 6 8.43 36.92 16.40
C PRO A 6 7.92 35.63 17.05
N GLU A 7 8.88 34.74 17.34
CA GLU A 7 8.84 33.78 18.44
C GLU A 7 8.70 34.52 19.78
N SER A 8 7.63 34.26 20.54
CA SER A 8 7.67 34.25 22.01
C SER A 8 6.29 33.96 22.58
N ALA A 9 6.12 32.83 23.25
CA ALA A 9 5.41 32.71 24.54
C ALA A 9 5.24 31.23 24.90
N PHE A 10 6.36 30.54 25.13
CA PHE A 10 6.35 29.31 25.93
C PHE A 10 6.18 29.73 27.40
N GLY A 11 4.92 29.92 27.79
CA GLY A 11 4.52 30.33 29.13
C GLY A 11 4.85 29.24 30.16
N ALA A 12 5.78 29.57 31.06
CA ALA A 12 6.17 28.78 32.20
C ALA A 12 4.98 28.46 33.13
N ARG A 13 4.81 27.19 33.49
CA ARG A 13 3.91 26.77 34.58
C ARG A 13 4.62 27.01 35.92
N PRO A 14 3.96 27.63 36.93
CA PRO A 14 4.53 27.72 38.26
C PRO A 14 4.52 26.34 38.94
N ALA A 15 5.66 25.97 39.52
CA ALA A 15 5.82 24.77 40.32
C ALA A 15 5.02 24.90 41.65
N GLY A 16 4.14 23.93 41.92
CA GLY A 16 3.49 23.81 43.23
C GLY A 16 4.48 23.35 44.31
N PRO A 17 4.22 23.65 45.60
CA PRO A 17 5.08 23.27 46.70
C PRO A 17 5.18 21.74 46.85
N ALA A 18 6.40 21.27 47.14
CA ALA A 18 6.72 19.85 47.31
C ALA A 18 6.08 19.26 48.59
N PRO A 19 5.91 17.93 48.67
CA PRO A 19 5.20 17.25 49.75
C PRO A 19 5.95 17.33 51.08
N GLY A 20 5.18 17.20 52.17
CA GLY A 20 5.65 17.28 53.55
C GLY A 20 6.85 16.39 53.86
N ALA A 21 7.80 17.00 54.57
CA ALA A 21 8.90 16.33 55.25
C ALA A 21 8.32 15.41 56.34
N GLY A 22 8.16 14.14 56.01
CA GLY A 22 8.00 13.06 56.97
C GLY A 22 9.37 12.64 57.49
N ASP A 23 9.46 12.63 58.81
CA ASP A 23 10.48 12.05 59.70
C ASP A 23 11.46 11.08 59.03
N ILE A 24 12.71 11.52 58.86
CA ILE A 24 13.83 10.69 58.40
C ILE A 24 14.44 10.02 59.63
N ASP A 25 14.20 8.73 59.80
CA ASP A 25 14.87 7.86 60.77
C ASP A 25 16.38 7.75 60.42
N PRO A 26 17.31 8.21 61.29
CA PRO A 26 18.72 8.28 60.97
C PRO A 26 19.46 6.93 60.97
N ASP A 27 18.79 5.80 61.24
CA ASP A 27 19.44 4.47 61.33
C ASP A 27 19.09 3.51 60.17
N LEU A 28 18.47 4.01 59.10
CA LEU A 28 18.22 3.25 57.87
C LEU A 28 19.37 3.43 56.87
N GLY A 29 20.40 2.58 56.99
CA GLY A 29 21.41 2.41 55.95
C GLY A 29 20.77 2.02 54.60
N PRO A 30 21.39 2.34 53.45
CA PRO A 30 20.80 2.04 52.15
C PRO A 30 20.60 0.52 52.03
N GLY A 31 19.32 0.11 51.98
CA GLY A 31 18.94 -1.27 51.70
C GLY A 31 19.56 -1.74 50.38
N PRO A 32 19.81 -3.05 50.22
CA PRO A 32 20.40 -3.58 49.00
C PRO A 32 19.62 -3.08 47.79
N ALA A 33 20.33 -2.50 46.82
CA ALA A 33 19.73 -2.01 45.60
C ALA A 33 18.84 -3.11 45.00
N PRO A 34 17.61 -2.80 44.55
CA PRO A 34 16.73 -3.80 43.99
C PRO A 34 17.48 -4.49 42.85
N GLU A 35 17.66 -5.81 42.99
CA GLU A 35 18.31 -6.64 41.98
C GLU A 35 17.71 -6.29 40.63
N ALA A 36 18.56 -5.76 39.75
CA ALA A 36 18.17 -5.42 38.40
C ALA A 36 17.73 -6.71 37.72
N GLY A 37 16.43 -7.01 37.78
CA GLY A 37 15.83 -8.14 37.09
C GLY A 37 16.25 -8.12 35.62
N PRO A 38 16.33 -9.29 34.96
CA PRO A 38 16.85 -9.39 33.60
C PRO A 38 16.15 -8.37 32.70
N ARG A 39 16.89 -7.32 32.29
CA ARG A 39 16.38 -6.33 31.36
C ARG A 39 15.95 -7.10 30.11
N PRO A 40 14.73 -6.92 29.58
CA PRO A 40 14.34 -7.58 28.34
C PRO A 40 15.37 -7.19 27.29
N SER A 41 16.23 -8.13 26.93
CA SER A 41 17.19 -7.92 25.85
C SER A 41 16.38 -7.62 24.61
N VAL A 42 16.44 -6.37 24.15
CA VAL A 42 15.91 -5.99 22.85
C VAL A 42 16.72 -6.82 21.87
N ARG A 43 16.15 -7.97 21.47
CA ARG A 43 16.67 -8.84 20.43
C ARG A 43 16.72 -8.01 19.15
N THR A 44 17.85 -7.33 18.93
CA THR A 44 18.19 -6.70 17.67
C THR A 44 17.99 -7.76 16.59
N ALA A 45 17.08 -7.45 15.68
CA ALA A 45 16.53 -8.40 14.73
C ALA A 45 17.66 -9.08 13.96
N ARG A 46 17.77 -10.40 14.11
CA ARG A 46 18.65 -11.26 13.30
C ARG A 46 18.12 -11.26 11.85
N ARG A 47 18.40 -10.20 11.09
CA ARG A 47 18.06 -10.04 9.66
C ARG A 47 19.23 -10.32 8.68
N PRO A 48 19.88 -11.49 8.67
CA PRO A 48 20.65 -11.90 7.47
C PRO A 48 20.14 -13.17 6.77
N SER A 49 19.23 -13.95 7.38
CA SER A 49 18.78 -15.24 6.81
C SER A 49 17.60 -15.13 5.85
N ALA A 50 16.80 -14.06 5.92
CA ALA A 50 15.60 -13.91 5.09
C ALA A 50 15.92 -13.68 3.60
N LEU A 51 17.05 -13.07 3.27
CA LEU A 51 17.41 -12.69 1.89
C LEU A 51 17.93 -13.87 1.06
N ARG A 52 18.64 -14.83 1.68
CA ARG A 52 19.31 -15.93 0.97
C ARG A 52 18.35 -16.95 0.34
N GLY A 53 17.06 -16.92 0.69
CA GLY A 53 16.02 -17.79 0.13
C GLY A 53 14.94 -17.06 -0.70
N GLN A 54 15.11 -15.77 -1.01
CA GLN A 54 14.11 -14.96 -1.72
C GLN A 54 14.32 -14.90 -3.23
N TRP A 55 15.45 -15.36 -3.75
CA TRP A 55 15.73 -15.36 -5.19
C TRP A 55 14.62 -15.99 -6.05
N PRO A 56 14.02 -17.14 -5.67
CA PRO A 56 12.91 -17.70 -6.45
C PRO A 56 11.66 -16.79 -6.46
N VAL A 57 11.42 -16.05 -5.37
CA VAL A 57 10.30 -15.11 -5.27
C VAL A 57 10.56 -13.88 -6.13
N VAL A 58 11.76 -13.32 -6.08
CA VAL A 58 12.15 -12.17 -6.90
C VAL A 58 12.10 -12.53 -8.38
N ALA A 59 12.62 -13.69 -8.78
CA ALA A 59 12.54 -14.18 -10.14
C ALA A 59 11.08 -14.34 -10.60
N ALA A 60 10.22 -14.91 -9.74
CA ALA A 60 8.80 -15.03 -10.04
C ALA A 60 8.11 -13.67 -10.22
N VAL A 61 8.36 -12.69 -9.34
CA VAL A 61 7.82 -11.34 -9.47
C VAL A 61 8.33 -10.68 -10.75
N ALA A 62 9.63 -10.82 -11.07
CA ALA A 62 10.23 -10.22 -12.27
C ALA A 62 9.65 -10.79 -13.56
N LEU A 63 9.50 -12.12 -13.65
CA LEU A 63 8.89 -12.78 -14.82
C LEU A 63 7.41 -12.39 -14.98
N GLY A 64 6.66 -12.39 -13.88
CA GLY A 64 5.27 -11.93 -13.89
C GLY A 64 5.16 -10.46 -14.29
N GLY A 65 6.03 -9.61 -13.73
CA GLY A 65 6.09 -8.18 -14.03
C GLY A 65 6.41 -7.89 -15.49
N ALA A 66 7.38 -8.61 -16.06
CA ALA A 66 7.70 -8.51 -17.48
C ALA A 66 6.48 -8.86 -18.34
N LEU A 67 5.79 -9.97 -18.05
CA LEU A 67 4.57 -10.38 -18.74
C LEU A 67 3.45 -9.34 -18.61
N GLY A 68 3.18 -8.84 -17.40
CA GLY A 68 2.16 -7.82 -17.16
C GLY A 68 2.45 -6.52 -17.90
N ALA A 69 3.69 -6.03 -17.80
CA ALA A 69 4.11 -4.79 -18.44
C ALA A 69 4.06 -4.89 -19.97
N THR A 70 4.48 -6.01 -20.54
CA THR A 70 4.39 -6.25 -21.99
C THR A 70 2.93 -6.37 -22.45
N ALA A 71 2.06 -7.03 -21.71
CA ALA A 71 0.63 -7.08 -22.02
C ALA A 71 -0.01 -5.67 -22.00
N ARG A 72 0.32 -4.86 -20.99
CA ARG A 72 -0.12 -3.46 -20.94
C ARG A 72 0.41 -2.65 -22.13
N TYR A 73 1.69 -2.79 -22.45
CA TYR A 73 2.29 -2.09 -23.58
C TYR A 73 1.65 -2.51 -24.92
N ALA A 74 1.40 -3.80 -25.10
CA ALA A 74 0.66 -4.29 -26.26
C ALA A 74 -0.74 -3.69 -26.34
N ALA A 75 -1.47 -3.59 -25.22
CA ALA A 75 -2.78 -2.92 -25.20
C ALA A 75 -2.70 -1.45 -25.66
N GLN A 76 -1.65 -0.73 -25.25
CA GLN A 76 -1.41 0.66 -25.71
C GLN A 76 -1.10 0.74 -27.21
N LEU A 77 -0.44 -0.25 -27.78
CA LEU A 77 -0.17 -0.33 -29.22
C LEU A 77 -1.43 -0.66 -30.03
N LEU A 78 -2.25 -1.60 -29.54
CA LEU A 78 -3.48 -2.02 -30.23
C LEU A 78 -4.58 -0.97 -30.15
N TRP A 79 -4.67 -0.26 -29.02
CA TRP A 79 -5.66 0.78 -28.78
C TRP A 79 -4.96 2.08 -28.36
N PRO A 80 -4.41 2.85 -29.30
CA PRO A 80 -3.83 4.14 -28.99
C PRO A 80 -4.92 5.14 -28.56
N THR A 81 -4.64 5.93 -27.53
CA THR A 81 -5.54 7.01 -27.09
C THR A 81 -5.22 8.28 -27.87
N PRO A 82 -6.20 8.93 -28.55
CA PRO A 82 -6.01 10.22 -29.21
C PRO A 82 -5.60 11.32 -28.22
N ALA A 83 -4.78 12.27 -28.68
CA ALA A 83 -4.43 13.44 -27.88
C ALA A 83 -5.68 14.24 -27.50
N GLY A 84 -5.83 14.60 -26.21
CA GLY A 84 -7.00 15.30 -25.67
C GLY A 84 -8.25 14.43 -25.45
N GLY A 85 -8.19 13.14 -25.79
CA GLY A 85 -9.25 12.18 -25.52
C GLY A 85 -9.13 11.53 -24.13
N PHE A 86 -10.22 10.96 -23.64
CA PHE A 86 -10.20 10.16 -22.41
C PHE A 86 -9.28 8.93 -22.58
N PRO A 87 -8.40 8.60 -21.60
CA PRO A 87 -7.43 7.51 -21.69
C PRO A 87 -8.07 6.13 -21.51
N TRP A 88 -8.90 5.75 -22.48
CA TRP A 88 -9.68 4.50 -22.46
C TRP A 88 -8.81 3.27 -22.26
N THR A 89 -7.61 3.25 -22.85
CA THR A 89 -6.73 2.09 -22.75
C THR A 89 -6.18 1.93 -21.34
N THR A 90 -5.66 3.02 -20.75
CA THR A 90 -5.17 3.03 -19.37
C THR A 90 -6.31 2.71 -18.39
N PHE A 91 -7.49 3.29 -18.61
CA PHE A 91 -8.69 3.01 -17.82
C PHE A 91 -9.06 1.52 -17.86
N CYS A 92 -9.21 0.95 -19.06
CA CYS A 92 -9.61 -0.46 -19.24
C CYS A 92 -8.57 -1.42 -18.66
N VAL A 93 -7.28 -1.15 -18.85
CA VAL A 93 -6.19 -1.97 -18.29
C VAL A 93 -6.24 -1.96 -16.75
N ASN A 94 -6.40 -0.79 -16.14
CA ASN A 94 -6.49 -0.68 -14.67
C ASN A 94 -7.75 -1.36 -14.13
N VAL A 95 -8.92 -1.10 -14.72
CA VAL A 95 -10.20 -1.68 -14.28
C VAL A 95 -10.21 -3.20 -14.46
N ALA A 96 -9.72 -3.71 -15.60
CA ALA A 96 -9.61 -5.14 -15.84
C ALA A 96 -8.64 -5.81 -14.87
N GLY A 97 -7.47 -5.20 -14.64
CA GLY A 97 -6.49 -5.71 -13.67
C GLY A 97 -7.07 -5.76 -12.24
N CYS A 98 -7.80 -4.73 -11.85
CA CYS A 98 -8.51 -4.67 -10.57
C CYS A 98 -9.63 -5.74 -10.46
N ALA A 99 -10.40 -5.97 -11.53
CA ALA A 99 -11.39 -7.05 -11.56
C ALA A 99 -10.73 -8.43 -11.35
N VAL A 100 -9.65 -8.71 -12.10
CA VAL A 100 -8.89 -9.95 -11.97
C VAL A 100 -8.30 -10.08 -10.57
N MET A 101 -7.83 -8.99 -9.96
CA MET A 101 -7.36 -8.99 -8.57
C MET A 101 -8.47 -9.34 -7.58
N GLY A 102 -9.70 -8.86 -7.78
CA GLY A 102 -10.86 -9.23 -6.95
C GLY A 102 -11.18 -10.72 -7.01
N VAL A 103 -11.17 -11.32 -8.21
CA VAL A 103 -11.31 -12.78 -8.39
C VAL A 103 -10.17 -13.52 -7.71
N PHE A 104 -8.94 -13.11 -7.99
CA PHE A 104 -7.73 -13.74 -7.48
C PHE A 104 -7.68 -13.74 -5.95
N MET A 105 -8.09 -12.64 -5.32
CA MET A 105 -8.18 -12.53 -3.87
C MET A 105 -9.07 -13.62 -3.28
N VAL A 106 -10.30 -13.76 -3.78
CA VAL A 106 -11.28 -14.77 -3.31
C VAL A 106 -10.74 -16.18 -3.48
N LEU A 107 -10.20 -16.48 -4.66
CA LEU A 107 -9.68 -17.82 -4.93
C LEU A 107 -8.48 -18.18 -4.03
N LEU A 108 -7.61 -17.22 -3.73
CA LEU A 108 -6.47 -17.41 -2.84
C LEU A 108 -6.83 -17.52 -1.35
N THR A 109 -7.98 -16.97 -0.94
CA THR A 109 -8.41 -16.98 0.46
C THR A 109 -9.36 -18.12 0.77
N GLU A 110 -10.22 -18.49 -0.18
CA GLU A 110 -11.34 -19.39 0.05
C GLU A 110 -11.20 -20.74 -0.64
N VAL A 111 -10.36 -20.86 -1.68
CA VAL A 111 -10.27 -22.09 -2.50
C VAL A 111 -8.90 -22.75 -2.40
N TRP A 112 -7.81 -22.00 -2.57
CA TRP A 112 -6.48 -22.57 -2.71
C TRP A 112 -5.55 -22.25 -1.54
N ALA A 113 -4.94 -23.29 -0.96
CA ALA A 113 -3.65 -23.17 -0.29
C ALA A 113 -2.54 -22.99 -1.35
N ALA A 114 -2.51 -21.81 -1.97
CA ALA A 114 -1.65 -21.56 -3.13
C ALA A 114 -0.16 -21.73 -2.79
N HIS A 115 0.58 -22.33 -3.72
CA HIS A 115 2.05 -22.43 -3.61
C HIS A 115 2.65 -21.05 -3.37
N ARG A 116 3.69 -20.97 -2.52
CA ARG A 116 4.37 -19.74 -2.09
C ARG A 116 4.76 -18.76 -3.21
N LEU A 117 4.89 -19.23 -4.45
CA LEU A 117 5.32 -18.44 -5.61
C LEU A 117 4.16 -17.88 -6.44
N VAL A 118 2.94 -18.45 -6.36
CA VAL A 118 1.79 -18.00 -7.16
C VAL A 118 1.35 -16.60 -6.75
N ARG A 119 1.30 -16.33 -5.44
CA ARG A 119 0.96 -15.01 -4.88
C ARG A 119 1.92 -13.91 -5.38
N PRO A 120 3.25 -14.05 -5.23
CA PRO A 120 4.21 -13.08 -5.78
C PRO A 120 4.18 -12.99 -7.31
N PHE A 121 4.16 -14.12 -8.02
CA PHE A 121 4.17 -14.15 -9.49
C PHE A 121 2.97 -13.41 -10.07
N PHE A 122 1.76 -13.77 -9.65
CA PHE A 122 0.54 -13.26 -10.27
C PHE A 122 0.07 -11.95 -9.64
N GLY A 123 0.06 -11.87 -8.31
CA GLY A 123 -0.42 -10.68 -7.58
C GLY A 123 0.53 -9.50 -7.74
N THR A 124 1.81 -9.66 -7.39
CA THR A 124 2.78 -8.57 -7.47
C THR A 124 3.39 -8.44 -8.86
N GLY A 125 3.72 -9.56 -9.51
CA GLY A 125 4.30 -9.57 -10.86
C GLY A 125 3.29 -9.20 -11.93
N VAL A 126 2.45 -10.14 -12.34
CA VAL A 126 1.54 -9.97 -13.50
C VAL A 126 0.58 -8.80 -13.30
N LEU A 127 -0.20 -8.79 -12.22
CA LEU A 127 -1.19 -7.73 -11.98
C LEU A 127 -0.53 -6.38 -11.69
N GLY A 128 0.60 -6.37 -10.97
CA GLY A 128 1.35 -5.14 -10.69
C GLY A 128 2.01 -4.55 -11.93
N GLY A 129 2.50 -5.38 -12.85
CA GLY A 129 3.06 -4.92 -14.14
C GLY A 129 1.99 -4.54 -15.16
N PHE A 130 0.85 -5.22 -15.13
CA PHE A 130 -0.29 -4.97 -16.02
C PHE A 130 -1.00 -3.66 -15.67
N THR A 131 -1.22 -3.36 -14.39
CA THR A 131 -1.82 -2.08 -13.97
C THR A 131 -0.78 -0.96 -13.88
N THR A 132 -1.21 0.29 -14.00
CA THR A 132 -0.29 1.45 -13.93
C THR A 132 -0.96 2.69 -13.35
N PHE A 133 -0.32 3.26 -12.33
CA PHE A 133 -0.69 4.57 -11.80
C PHE A 133 0.10 5.70 -12.49
N SER A 134 1.36 5.47 -12.86
CA SER A 134 2.22 6.49 -13.47
C SER A 134 1.71 6.94 -14.83
N THR A 135 1.32 6.02 -15.71
CA THR A 135 0.73 6.39 -17.01
C THR A 135 -0.59 7.13 -16.80
N TYR A 136 -1.42 6.66 -15.86
CA TYR A 136 -2.67 7.32 -15.52
C TYR A 136 -2.49 8.76 -15.04
N ALA A 137 -1.51 9.02 -14.17
CA ALA A 137 -1.21 10.37 -13.68
C ALA A 137 -0.81 11.31 -14.83
N VAL A 138 0.03 10.83 -15.75
CA VAL A 138 0.43 11.59 -16.96
C VAL A 138 -0.78 11.84 -17.88
N ASP A 139 -1.67 10.86 -18.04
CA ASP A 139 -2.89 11.02 -18.84
C ASP A 139 -3.81 12.11 -18.25
N VAL A 140 -3.95 12.15 -16.92
CA VAL A 140 -4.73 13.20 -16.23
C VAL A 140 -4.07 14.57 -16.37
N GLU A 141 -2.75 14.66 -16.17
CA GLU A 141 -1.98 15.90 -16.33
C GLU A 141 -2.16 16.48 -17.74
N ARG A 142 -2.03 15.66 -18.77
CA ARG A 142 -2.22 16.07 -20.18
C ARG A 142 -3.62 16.59 -20.47
N LEU A 143 -4.66 16.03 -19.84
CA LEU A 143 -6.04 16.52 -20.00
C LEU A 143 -6.24 17.87 -19.33
N VAL A 144 -5.61 18.10 -18.18
CA VAL A 144 -5.65 19.39 -17.49
C VAL A 144 -4.92 20.46 -18.31
N ASP A 145 -3.74 20.13 -18.86
CA ASP A 145 -2.94 21.04 -19.68
C ASP A 145 -3.59 21.40 -21.02
N ALA A 146 -4.42 20.51 -21.58
CA ALA A 146 -5.15 20.73 -22.82
C ALA A 146 -6.34 21.72 -22.69
N ALA A 147 -6.40 22.52 -21.62
CA ALA A 147 -7.51 23.42 -21.27
C ALA A 147 -8.86 22.71 -21.08
N GLU A 148 -8.82 21.41 -20.74
CA GLU A 148 -10.02 20.61 -20.46
C GLU A 148 -10.06 20.05 -19.03
N PRO A 149 -10.10 20.93 -18.01
CA PRO A 149 -10.02 20.53 -16.61
C PRO A 149 -11.18 19.63 -16.18
N ALA A 150 -12.35 19.77 -16.81
CA ALA A 150 -13.50 18.92 -16.54
C ALA A 150 -13.25 17.45 -16.91
N ARG A 151 -12.59 17.18 -18.06
CA ARG A 151 -12.26 15.81 -18.47
C ARG A 151 -11.12 15.23 -17.65
N GLY A 152 -10.12 16.04 -17.31
CA GLY A 152 -9.06 15.66 -16.37
C GLY A 152 -9.62 15.24 -15.01
N LEU A 153 -10.51 16.05 -14.43
CA LEU A 153 -11.16 15.75 -13.16
C LEU A 153 -12.08 14.52 -13.24
N ALA A 154 -12.83 14.37 -14.33
CA ALA A 154 -13.66 13.18 -14.56
C ALA A 154 -12.80 11.92 -14.62
N CYS A 155 -11.67 11.94 -15.34
CA CYS A 155 -10.74 10.82 -15.41
C CYS A 155 -10.12 10.51 -14.04
N LEU A 156 -9.76 11.56 -13.29
CA LEU A 156 -9.16 11.47 -11.96
C LEU A 156 -10.05 10.71 -10.96
N VAL A 157 -11.37 10.88 -11.06
CA VAL A 157 -12.34 10.25 -10.15
C VAL A 157 -12.88 8.94 -10.71
N ALA A 158 -13.21 8.89 -12.00
CA ALA A 158 -13.86 7.74 -12.61
C ALA A 158 -12.98 6.49 -12.59
N THR A 159 -11.68 6.64 -12.85
CA THR A 159 -10.75 5.50 -12.91
C THR A 159 -10.63 4.75 -11.57
N PRO A 160 -10.29 5.39 -10.44
CA PRO A 160 -10.22 4.71 -9.15
C PRO A 160 -11.59 4.22 -8.68
N ALA A 161 -12.67 4.97 -8.91
CA ALA A 161 -14.02 4.54 -8.55
C ALA A 161 -14.42 3.25 -9.30
N ALA A 162 -14.20 3.20 -10.61
CA ALA A 162 -14.47 2.02 -11.42
C ALA A 162 -13.58 0.84 -11.02
N ALA A 163 -12.30 1.08 -10.71
CA ALA A 163 -11.38 0.06 -10.24
C ALA A 163 -11.86 -0.57 -8.92
N LEU A 164 -12.25 0.24 -7.93
CA LEU A 164 -12.78 -0.24 -6.65
C LEU A 164 -14.09 -1.03 -6.84
N ALA A 165 -15.00 -0.51 -7.66
CA ALA A 165 -16.25 -1.20 -7.99
C ALA A 165 -15.97 -2.55 -8.68
N ALA A 166 -15.00 -2.61 -9.59
CA ALA A 166 -14.61 -3.82 -10.28
C ALA A 166 -14.03 -4.88 -9.33
N VAL A 167 -13.16 -4.49 -8.38
CA VAL A 167 -12.66 -5.41 -7.34
C VAL A 167 -13.83 -5.99 -6.53
N ALA A 168 -14.71 -5.13 -6.04
CA ALA A 168 -15.83 -5.53 -5.18
C ALA A 168 -16.80 -6.46 -5.91
N LEU A 169 -17.20 -6.09 -7.14
CA LEU A 169 -18.11 -6.87 -7.96
C LEU A 169 -17.49 -8.22 -8.33
N ALA A 170 -16.24 -8.24 -8.76
CA ALA A 170 -15.56 -9.48 -9.14
C ALA A 170 -15.41 -10.43 -7.94
N ALA A 171 -15.06 -9.91 -6.76
CA ALA A 171 -14.99 -10.72 -5.54
C ALA A 171 -16.37 -11.28 -5.15
N TRP A 172 -17.42 -10.44 -5.20
CA TRP A 172 -18.79 -10.87 -4.90
C TRP A 172 -19.28 -11.96 -5.88
N LEU A 173 -19.10 -11.76 -7.18
CA LEU A 173 -19.46 -12.73 -8.21
C LEU A 173 -18.73 -14.06 -8.02
N THR A 174 -17.44 -14.01 -7.69
CA THR A 174 -16.61 -15.21 -7.48
C THR A 174 -17.13 -16.01 -6.30
N ARG A 175 -17.40 -15.38 -5.15
CA ARG A 175 -17.98 -16.05 -3.97
C ARG A 175 -19.33 -16.69 -4.30
N ARG A 176 -20.22 -15.94 -4.94
CA ARG A 176 -21.56 -16.44 -5.32
C ARG A 176 -21.48 -17.62 -6.29
N ALA A 177 -20.50 -17.63 -7.18
CA ALA A 177 -20.28 -18.75 -8.09
C ALA A 177 -19.76 -20.00 -7.36
N LEU A 178 -18.88 -19.83 -6.36
CA LEU A 178 -18.37 -20.93 -5.53
C LEU A 178 -19.48 -21.56 -4.68
N GLU A 179 -20.30 -20.74 -4.01
CA GLU A 179 -21.45 -21.21 -3.22
C GLU A 179 -22.46 -22.01 -4.04
N ARG A 180 -22.68 -21.61 -5.30
CA ARG A 180 -23.56 -22.33 -6.23
C ARG A 180 -23.00 -23.68 -6.67
N ARG A 181 -21.67 -23.87 -6.64
CA ARG A 181 -21.03 -25.15 -6.97
C ARG A 181 -21.00 -26.13 -5.80
N SER A 182 -21.15 -25.65 -4.57
CA SER A 182 -21.17 -26.48 -3.36
C SER A 182 -22.57 -26.96 -2.95
N ARG A 183 -23.62 -26.58 -3.69
CA ARG A 183 -25.00 -27.04 -3.51
C ARG A 183 -25.35 -28.02 -4.62
#